data_AF-K1TAR7-F1
#
_entry.id   AF-K1TAR7-F1
#
_cell.length_a   1.000
_cell.length_b   1.000
_cell.length_c   1.000
_cell.angle_alpha   90.00
_cell.angle_beta   90.00
_cell.angle_gamma   90.00
#
_symmetry.space_group_name_H-M   'P 1'
#
loop_
_entity.id
_entity.type
_entity.pdbx_description
1 polymer ?
#
loop_
_entity_poly.entity_id
_entity_poly.type
_entity_poly.pdbx_seq_one_letter_code
_entity_poly.pdbx_strand_id
1 'polypeptide(L)'
;MVYIYPEKDLRAYPGAIRGTEEWNNTYKIRTTVERDINHIKDNLCLAGRRTQNEKTLHADLILAGITQLITVVLSDKINHHEFIRSLKPLIA
;
A
#
# COMPACT_ATOMS: atom_id res chain seq x y z
N MET A 1 26.81 -21.44 2.51
CA MET A 1 26.10 -21.26 1.23
C MET A 1 24.61 -21.31 1.57
N VAL A 2 23.88 -20.20 1.44
CA VAL A 2 22.44 -20.19 1.76
C VAL A 2 21.72 -20.81 0.58
N TYR A 3 21.12 -21.97 0.78
CA TYR A 3 20.37 -22.67 -0.25
C TYR A 3 19.08 -21.91 -0.54
N ILE A 4 18.97 -21.40 -1.77
CA ILE A 4 17.83 -20.62 -2.23
C ILE A 4 17.05 -21.54 -3.18
N TYR A 5 15.85 -21.96 -2.77
CA TYR A 5 15.01 -22.85 -3.57
C TYR A 5 14.60 -22.19 -4.91
N PRO A 6 14.47 -22.97 -6.00
CA PRO A 6 14.06 -22.46 -7.32
C PRO A 6 12.64 -21.87 -7.30
N GLU A 7 11.77 -22.43 -6.44
CA GLU A 7 10.42 -21.96 -6.21
C GLU A 7 10.43 -20.84 -5.16
N LYS A 8 10.88 -19.66 -5.58
CA LYS A 8 10.95 -18.48 -4.71
C LYS A 8 9.54 -17.92 -4.47
N ASP A 9 8.83 -18.44 -3.47
CA ASP A 9 7.86 -17.61 -2.77
C ASP A 9 8.64 -16.54 -1.98
N LEU A 10 8.88 -15.40 -2.63
CA LEU A 10 9.57 -14.24 -2.04
C LEU A 10 8.85 -13.69 -0.81
N ARG A 11 7.59 -14.09 -0.58
CA ARG A 11 6.84 -13.78 0.64
C ARG A 11 7.32 -14.62 1.82
N ALA A 12 7.56 -15.92 1.60
CA ALA A 12 8.04 -16.86 2.61
C ALA A 12 9.57 -16.79 2.81
N TYR A 13 10.32 -16.61 1.71
CA TYR A 13 11.78 -16.59 1.70
C TYR A 13 12.28 -15.26 1.13
N PRO A 14 12.56 -14.25 1.99
CA PRO A 14 13.06 -12.98 1.51
C PRO A 14 14.39 -13.19 0.77
N GLY A 15 14.54 -12.54 -0.38
CA GLY A 15 15.75 -12.62 -1.20
C GLY A 15 17.01 -12.07 -0.51
N ALA A 16 16.83 -11.31 0.57
CA ALA A 16 17.90 -10.79 1.43
C ALA A 16 17.90 -11.51 2.78
N ILE A 17 19.10 -11.82 3.30
CA ILE A 17 19.29 -12.48 4.59
C ILE A 17 18.83 -11.55 5.72
N ARG A 18 18.03 -12.06 6.66
CA ARG A 18 17.53 -11.25 7.79
C ARG A 18 18.69 -10.68 8.62
N GLY A 19 18.57 -9.41 8.98
CA GLY A 19 19.58 -8.70 9.78
C GLY A 19 20.70 -8.03 8.96
N THR A 20 20.77 -8.26 7.64
CA THR A 20 21.63 -7.46 6.76
C THR A 20 21.06 -6.05 6.57
N GLU A 21 21.92 -5.12 6.16
CA GLU A 21 21.51 -3.76 5.83
C GLU A 21 20.50 -3.73 4.67
N GLU A 22 20.73 -4.57 3.64
CA GLU A 22 19.79 -4.75 2.53
C GLU A 22 18.41 -5.19 3.04
N TRP A 23 18.36 -6.20 3.92
CA TRP A 23 17.09 -6.64 4.49
C TRP A 23 16.41 -5.55 5.31
N ASN A 24 17.15 -4.83 6.16
CA ASN A 24 16.60 -3.74 6.99
C ASN A 24 15.99 -2.63 6.12
N ASN A 25 16.68 -2.24 5.04
CA ASN A 25 16.23 -1.20 4.12
C ASN A 25 14.99 -1.65 3.33
N THR A 26 15.02 -2.85 2.73
CA THR A 26 13.89 -3.36 1.94
C THR A 26 12.66 -3.65 2.81
N TYR A 27 12.85 -4.21 4.00
CA TYR A 27 11.74 -4.57 4.88
C TYR A 27 10.99 -3.34 5.42
N LYS A 28 11.70 -2.22 5.65
CA LYS A 28 11.09 -0.93 6.00
C LYS A 28 10.15 -0.44 4.88
N ILE A 29 10.61 -0.50 3.62
CA ILE A 29 9.79 -0.12 2.45
C ILE A 29 8.58 -1.04 2.34
N ARG A 30 8.76 -2.36 2.46
CA ARG A 30 7.66 -3.34 2.42
C ARG A 30 6.58 -3.02 3.44
N THR A 31 6.97 -2.69 4.66
CA THR A 31 6.01 -2.36 5.73
C THR A 31 5.18 -1.12 5.38
N THR A 32 5.78 -0.12 4.74
CA THR A 32 5.06 1.06 4.26
C THR A 32 4.11 0.70 3.12
N VAL A 33 4.57 -0.07 2.13
CA VAL A 33 3.75 -0.51 0.99
C VAL A 33 2.53 -1.32 1.45
N GLU A 34 2.71 -2.28 2.36
CA GLU A 34 1.60 -3.07 2.90
C GLU A 34 0.58 -2.22 3.67
N ARG A 35 1.06 -1.21 4.41
CA ARG A 35 0.19 -0.26 5.10
C ARG A 35 -0.62 0.58 4.09
N ASP A 36 0.02 1.05 3.02
CA ASP A 36 -0.65 1.81 1.97
C ASP A 36 -1.69 0.96 1.23
N ILE A 37 -1.37 -0.30 0.90
CA ILE A 37 -2.33 -1.25 0.33
C ILE A 37 -3.54 -1.43 1.25
N ASN A 38 -3.32 -1.55 2.57
CA ASN A 38 -4.41 -1.66 3.53
C ASN A 38 -5.31 -0.40 3.53
N HIS A 39 -4.72 0.79 3.49
CA HIS A 39 -5.48 2.04 3.41
C HIS A 39 -6.28 2.16 2.12
N ILE A 40 -5.71 1.79 0.97
CA ILE A 40 -6.44 1.75 -0.30
C ILE A 40 -7.65 0.82 -0.20
N LYS A 41 -7.47 -0.36 0.40
CA LYS A 41 -8.53 -1.36 0.55
C LYS A 41 -9.66 -0.89 1.47
N ASP A 42 -9.31 -0.36 2.65
CA ASP A 42 -10.27 -0.04 3.71
C ASP A 42 -10.86 1.38 3.55
N ASN A 43 -10.02 2.38 3.30
CA ASN A 43 -10.46 3.79 3.26
C ASN A 43 -11.10 4.17 1.93
N LEU A 44 -10.66 3.55 0.82
CA LEU A 44 -11.17 3.82 -0.53
C LEU A 44 -12.09 2.69 -1.04
N CYS A 45 -12.62 1.88 -0.10
CA CYS A 45 -13.71 0.93 -0.32
C CYS A 45 -13.44 -0.21 -1.33
N LEU A 46 -12.18 -0.47 -1.68
CA LEU A 46 -11.84 -1.54 -2.64
C LEU A 46 -12.03 -2.95 -2.07
N ALA A 47 -11.94 -3.14 -0.75
CA ALA A 47 -12.14 -4.45 -0.12
C ALA A 47 -13.62 -4.86 -0.01
N GLY A 48 -14.55 -3.91 0.13
CA GLY A 48 -15.98 -4.15 0.36
C GLY A 48 -16.89 -4.02 -0.86
N ARG A 49 -16.30 -3.99 -2.06
CA ARG A 49 -17.04 -3.76 -3.32
C ARG A 49 -18.01 -4.88 -3.65
N ARG A 50 -19.17 -4.53 -4.21
CA ARG A 50 -20.19 -5.49 -4.71
C ARG A 50 -20.07 -5.78 -6.20
N THR A 51 -19.32 -4.96 -6.94
CA THR A 51 -19.13 -5.07 -8.39
C THR A 51 -18.11 -6.17 -8.71
N GLN A 52 -18.45 -7.04 -9.67
CA GLN A 52 -17.58 -8.13 -10.15
C GLN A 52 -17.14 -7.96 -11.62
N ASN A 53 -17.59 -6.89 -12.29
CA ASN A 53 -17.17 -6.59 -13.66
C ASN A 53 -15.70 -6.14 -13.67
N GLU A 54 -14.87 -6.81 -14.48
CA GLU A 54 -13.44 -6.53 -14.65
C GLU A 54 -13.16 -5.07 -15.04
N LYS A 55 -13.90 -4.50 -16.00
CA LYS A 55 -13.67 -3.14 -16.48
C LYS A 55 -13.95 -2.12 -15.38
N THR A 56 -15.04 -2.30 -14.65
CA THR A 56 -15.39 -1.43 -13.53
C THR A 56 -14.38 -1.59 -12.39
N LEU A 57 -13.95 -2.82 -12.10
CA LEU A 57 -12.92 -3.09 -11.11
C LEU A 57 -11.62 -2.35 -11.41
N HIS A 58 -11.18 -2.41 -12.66
CA HIS A 58 -9.96 -1.74 -13.10
C HIS A 58 -10.08 -0.21 -12.95
N ALA A 59 -11.23 0.35 -13.36
CA ALA A 59 -11.51 1.77 -13.20
C ALA A 59 -11.52 2.19 -11.72
N ASP A 60 -12.20 1.42 -10.86
CA ASP A 60 -12.27 1.67 -9.41
C ASP A 60 -10.87 1.64 -8.78
N LEU A 61 -10.01 0.70 -9.19
CA LEU A 61 -8.63 0.61 -8.71
C LEU A 61 -7.82 1.86 -9.09
N ILE A 62 -7.92 2.33 -10.33
CA ILE A 62 -7.22 3.54 -10.79
C ILE A 62 -7.74 4.77 -10.06
N LEU A 63 -9.06 4.90 -9.91
CA LEU A 63 -9.67 6.01 -9.19
C LEU A 63 -9.26 6.04 -7.72
N ALA A 64 -9.18 4.88 -7.06
CA ALA A 64 -8.65 4.76 -5.71
C ALA A 64 -7.17 5.21 -5.65
N GLY A 65 -6.34 4.80 -6.60
CA GLY A 65 -4.94 5.25 -6.67
C GLY A 65 -4.83 6.78 -6.81
N ILE A 66 -5.59 7.39 -7.73
CA ILE A 66 -5.59 8.85 -7.95
C ILE A 66 -6.07 9.58 -6.69
N THR A 67 -7.16 9.12 -6.07
CA THR A 67 -7.70 9.75 -4.86
C THR A 67 -6.76 9.65 -3.66
N GLN A 68 -6.00 8.56 -3.53
CA GLN A 68 -4.93 8.45 -2.54
C GLN A 68 -3.84 9.51 -2.79
N LEU A 69 -3.38 9.67 -4.03
CA LEU A 69 -2.36 10.68 -4.35
C LEU A 69 -2.84 12.10 -4.07
N ILE A 70 -4.10 12.40 -4.40
CA ILE A 70 -4.74 13.68 -4.06
C ILE A 70 -4.77 13.88 -2.54
N THR A 71 -5.06 12.83 -1.76
CA THR A 71 -5.05 12.88 -0.30
C THR A 71 -3.68 13.27 0.24
N VAL A 72 -2.60 12.70 -0.33
CA VAL A 72 -1.22 13.05 0.05
C VAL A 72 -0.92 14.51 -0.25
N VAL A 73 -1.20 14.96 -1.48
CA VAL A 73 -0.95 16.34 -1.89
C VAL A 73 -1.74 17.31 -1.03
N LEU A 74 -3.02 17.03 -0.76
CA LEU A 74 -3.84 17.90 0.07
C LEU A 74 -3.32 17.99 1.50
N SER A 75 -2.99 16.85 2.12
CA SER A 75 -2.46 16.78 3.48
C SER A 75 -1.17 17.58 3.63
N ASP A 76 -0.30 17.53 2.63
CA ASP A 76 0.91 18.35 2.57
C ASP A 76 0.59 19.85 2.44
N LYS A 77 -0.36 20.21 1.55
CA LYS A 77 -0.75 21.61 1.34
C LYS A 77 -1.39 22.28 2.55
N ILE A 78 -2.09 21.52 3.39
CA ILE A 78 -2.67 22.03 4.63
C ILE A 78 -1.72 21.91 5.83
N ASN A 79 -0.48 21.42 5.62
CA ASN A 79 0.52 21.14 6.68
C ASN A 79 0.03 20.17 7.77
N HIS A 80 -0.92 19.29 7.46
CA HIS A 80 -1.42 18.26 8.37
C HIS A 80 -1.06 16.88 7.82
N HIS A 81 0.21 16.49 7.99
CA HIS A 81 0.74 15.22 7.50
C HIS A 81 0.13 14.00 8.18
N GLU A 82 -0.53 14.16 9.33
CA GLU A 82 -1.31 13.12 9.99
C GLU A 82 -2.46 12.59 9.11
N PHE A 83 -2.95 13.38 8.15
CA PHE A 83 -4.05 13.01 7.26
C PHE A 83 -3.63 12.33 5.96
N ILE A 84 -2.33 12.05 5.78
CA ILE A 84 -1.76 11.44 4.56
C ILE A 84 -2.43 10.11 4.17
N ARG A 85 -3.07 9.42 5.13
CA ARG A 85 -3.74 8.12 4.95
C ARG A 85 -5.26 8.22 4.80
N SER A 86 -5.87 9.31 5.28
CA SER A 86 -7.31 9.51 5.23
C SER A 86 -7.68 10.95 5.58
N LEU A 87 -8.53 11.54 4.75
CA LEU A 87 -9.13 12.85 4.99
C LEU A 87 -10.46 12.76 5.76
N LYS A 88 -10.92 11.55 6.13
CA LYS A 88 -12.17 11.38 6.91
C LYS A 88 -12.23 12.26 8.18
N PRO A 89 -11.13 12.48 8.93
CA PRO A 89 -11.17 13.34 10.11
C PRO A 89 -11.45 14.84 9.81
N LEU A 90 -11.29 15.30 8.57
CA LEU A 90 -11.54 16.69 8.19
C LEU A 90 -13.02 17.02 8.00
N ILE A 91 -13.86 15.99 7.83
CA ILE A 91 -15.30 16.12 7.54
C ILE A 91 -16.17 15.57 8.68
N ALA A 92 -15.55 15.13 9.78
CA ALA A 92 -16.20 14.55 10.94
C ALA A 92 -16.48 15.60 12.03
#